data_AF-A0A1B6H074-F1
#
_entry.id   AF-A0A1B6H074-F1
#
_cell.length_a   1.000
_cell.length_b   1.000
_cell.length_c   1.000
_cell.angle_alpha   90.00
_cell.angle_beta   90.00
_cell.angle_gamma   90.00
#
_symmetry.space_group_name_H-M   'P 1'
#
loop_
_entity.id
_entity.type
_entity.pdbx_description
1 polymer ?
#
loop_
_entity_poly.entity_id
_entity_poly.type
_entity_poly.pdbx_seq_one_letter_code
_entity_poly.pdbx_strand_id
1 'polypeptide(L)'
;QYSNDLIIDELWSNDGTCPELFSAVMSKKRFQTLVQALRFDDRNTRAARKRIDNLAPIRELFERFVTKCDEAYSISEYATIDEMLEAFRGRCKFRVYIPNKPAKYGVKVYALVDARTFYTSKM
;
A
#
# COMPACT_ATOMS: atom_id res chain seq x y z
N GLN A 1 9.85 -2.39 -17.86
CA GLN A 1 10.80 -1.32 -17.52
C GLN A 1 9.99 -0.08 -17.16
N TYR A 2 9.58 0.04 -15.90
CA TYR A 2 9.00 1.25 -15.30
C TYR A 2 9.32 1.17 -13.80
N SER A 3 10.52 1.60 -13.41
CA SER A 3 10.77 1.96 -12.02
C SER A 3 10.06 3.30 -11.82
N ASN A 4 8.99 3.32 -11.04
CA ASN A 4 8.41 4.56 -10.50
C ASN A 4 9.26 5.11 -9.35
N ASP A 5 10.55 4.82 -9.34
CA ASP A 5 11.51 5.33 -8.37
C ASP A 5 12.00 6.68 -8.88
N LEU A 6 11.08 7.63 -9.09
CA LEU A 6 11.50 9.03 -9.16
C LEU A 6 12.26 9.32 -7.89
N ILE A 7 13.51 9.72 -8.04
CA ILE A 7 14.38 9.96 -6.90
C ILE A 7 13.78 11.15 -6.16
N ILE A 8 13.59 11.06 -4.84
CA ILE A 8 13.00 12.14 -4.02
C ILE A 8 13.70 13.49 -4.28
N ASP A 9 14.95 13.45 -4.72
CA ASP A 9 15.73 14.64 -5.06
C ASP A 9 15.25 15.32 -6.36
N GLU A 10 14.76 14.55 -7.34
CA GLU A 10 14.19 15.04 -8.60
C GLU A 10 12.82 15.71 -8.36
N LEU A 11 12.03 15.16 -7.44
CA LEU A 11 10.71 15.72 -7.07
C LEU A 11 10.77 17.07 -6.35
N TRP A 12 11.96 17.52 -5.93
CA TRP A 12 12.20 18.85 -5.34
C TRP A 12 13.42 19.53 -5.98
N SER A 13 13.75 19.19 -7.23
CA SER A 13 14.83 19.85 -7.95
C SER A 13 14.44 21.28 -8.31
N ASN A 14 15.44 22.16 -8.41
CA ASN A 14 15.26 23.55 -8.85
C ASN A 14 15.82 23.78 -10.26
N ASP A 15 16.01 22.71 -11.04
CA ASP A 15 16.60 22.74 -12.39
C ASP A 15 15.57 23.01 -13.51
N GLY A 16 14.34 23.35 -13.14
CA GLY A 16 13.24 23.62 -14.07
C GLY A 16 12.55 22.37 -14.61
N THR A 17 12.97 21.16 -14.21
CA THR A 17 12.33 19.91 -14.63
C THR A 17 11.28 19.39 -13.63
N CYS A 18 11.29 19.92 -12.41
CA CYS A 18 10.39 19.52 -11.34
C CYS A 18 9.02 20.22 -11.42
N PRO A 19 7.90 19.51 -11.16
CA PRO A 19 6.62 20.13 -10.93
C PRO A 19 6.65 21.05 -9.69
N GLU A 20 6.21 22.30 -9.84
CA GLU A 20 6.15 23.29 -8.75
C GLU A 20 5.24 22.85 -7.59
N LEU A 21 4.33 21.90 -7.84
CA LEU A 21 3.37 21.40 -6.86
C LEU A 21 4.04 20.84 -5.60
N PHE A 22 5.16 20.11 -5.73
CA PHE A 22 5.78 19.43 -4.58
C PHE A 22 6.36 20.43 -3.58
N SER A 23 7.09 21.44 -4.07
CA SER A 23 7.67 22.49 -3.24
C SER A 23 6.61 23.45 -2.69
N ALA A 24 5.52 23.68 -3.44
CA ALA A 24 4.38 24.48 -2.98
C ALA A 24 3.60 23.81 -1.84
N VAL A 25 3.49 22.47 -1.82
CA VAL A 25 2.77 21.74 -0.76
C VAL A 25 3.60 21.60 0.52
N MET A 26 4.86 21.15 0.41
CA MET A 26 5.75 21.03 1.56
C MET A 26 7.22 20.95 1.15
N SER A 27 8.13 21.29 2.08
CA SER A 27 9.56 21.10 1.83
C SER A 27 9.94 19.61 1.78
N LYS A 28 10.94 19.28 0.95
CA LYS A 28 11.56 17.95 0.86
C LYS A 28 11.90 17.37 2.23
N LYS A 29 12.52 18.19 3.09
CA LYS A 29 12.91 17.79 4.46
C LYS A 29 11.70 17.39 5.30
N ARG A 30 10.59 18.14 5.19
CA ARG A 30 9.34 17.80 5.89
C ARG A 30 8.76 16.50 5.38
N PHE A 31 8.67 16.32 4.06
CA PHE A 31 8.18 15.07 3.45
C PHE A 31 8.98 13.84 3.93
N GLN A 32 10.31 13.90 3.85
CA GLN A 32 11.19 12.81 4.30
C GLN A 32 10.99 12.48 5.79
N THR A 33 10.84 13.50 6.63
CA THR A 33 10.59 13.32 8.06
C THR A 33 9.26 12.60 8.31
N LEU A 34 8.19 13.04 7.63
CA LEU A 34 6.85 12.46 7.80
C LEU A 34 6.80 11.00 7.33
N VAL A 35 7.35 10.70 6.15
CA VAL A 35 7.37 9.33 5.59
C VAL A 35 8.10 8.36 6.52
N GLN A 36 9.22 8.77 7.14
CA GLN A 36 9.96 7.93 8.08
C GLN A 36 9.24 7.73 9.43
N ALA A 37 8.46 8.73 9.85
CA ALA A 37 7.77 8.75 11.14
C ALA A 37 6.35 8.16 11.10
N LEU A 38 5.77 7.91 9.93
CA LEU A 38 4.38 7.47 9.77
C LEU A 38 4.12 6.12 10.47
N ARG A 39 3.12 6.06 11.37
CA ARG A 39 2.71 4.85 12.08
C ARG A 39 1.19 4.77 12.10
N PHE A 40 0.64 3.56 12.08
CA PHE A 40 -0.81 3.31 12.02
C PHE A 40 -1.32 2.46 13.19
N ASP A 41 -0.52 2.38 14.26
CA ASP A 41 -0.84 1.57 15.41
C ASP A 41 -0.15 2.07 16.70
N ASP A 42 -0.67 1.66 17.85
CA ASP A 42 -0.06 1.98 19.15
C ASP A 42 1.21 1.14 19.39
N ARG A 43 2.33 1.85 19.61
CA ARG A 43 3.64 1.27 19.93
C ARG A 43 3.60 0.43 21.21
N ASN A 44 2.81 0.84 22.21
CA ASN A 44 2.81 0.21 23.53
C ASN A 44 2.21 -1.20 23.48
N THR A 45 1.22 -1.43 22.61
CA THR A 45 0.54 -2.73 22.46
C THR A 45 1.10 -3.59 21.33
N ARG A 46 1.90 -2.99 20.42
CA ARG A 46 2.40 -3.64 19.19
C ARG A 46 3.12 -4.96 19.44
N ALA A 47 3.93 -5.06 20.48
CA ALA A 47 4.72 -6.26 20.76
C ALA A 47 3.82 -7.48 21.05
N ALA A 48 2.75 -7.28 21.84
CA ALA A 48 1.78 -8.33 22.13
C ALA A 48 0.98 -8.71 20.88
N ARG A 49 0.45 -7.71 20.14
CA ARG A 49 -0.36 -7.95 18.93
C ARG A 49 0.42 -8.66 17.82
N LYS A 50 1.70 -8.33 17.62
CA LYS A 50 2.56 -9.01 16.63
C LYS A 50 2.81 -10.50 16.88
N ARG A 51 2.54 -11.00 18.09
CA ARG A 51 2.66 -12.43 18.40
C ARG A 51 1.53 -13.26 17.79
N ILE A 52 0.37 -12.64 17.60
CA ILE A 52 -0.84 -13.28 17.09
C ILE A 52 -1.19 -12.86 15.66
N ASP A 53 -0.85 -11.62 15.29
CA ASP A 53 -1.17 -11.05 13.99
C ASP A 53 0.06 -10.37 13.38
N ASN A 54 0.56 -10.91 12.27
CA ASN A 54 1.69 -10.32 11.57
C ASN A 54 1.34 -8.96 10.93
N LEU A 55 0.06 -8.67 10.66
CA LEU A 55 -0.43 -7.42 10.10
C LEU A 55 -0.71 -6.34 11.16
N ALA A 56 -0.46 -6.63 12.45
CA ALA A 56 -0.74 -5.75 13.57
C ALA A 56 -0.34 -4.27 13.38
N PRO A 57 0.78 -3.91 12.70
CA PRO A 57 1.14 -2.51 12.47
C PRO A 57 0.16 -1.68 11.63
N ILE A 58 -0.69 -2.32 10.83
CA ILE A 58 -1.66 -1.65 9.93
C ILE A 58 -3.08 -2.22 10.02
N ARG A 59 -3.28 -3.27 10.84
CA ARG A 59 -4.52 -4.03 11.01
C ARG A 59 -5.78 -3.17 11.06
N GLU A 60 -5.83 -2.22 12.00
CA GLU A 60 -7.01 -1.38 12.23
C GLU A 60 -7.33 -0.47 11.03
N LEU A 61 -6.29 0.12 10.43
CA LEU A 61 -6.47 0.96 9.23
C LEU A 61 -6.94 0.12 8.04
N PHE A 62 -6.33 -1.05 7.83
CA PHE A 62 -6.66 -1.93 6.73
C PHE A 62 -8.10 -2.43 6.83
N GLU A 63 -8.54 -2.89 8.01
CA GLU A 63 -9.93 -3.34 8.20
C GLU A 63 -10.94 -2.22 8.01
N ARG A 64 -10.64 -1.01 8.51
CA ARG A 64 -11.48 0.17 8.26
C ARG A 64 -11.58 0.49 6.78
N PHE A 65 -10.47 0.40 6.05
CA PHE A 65 -10.44 0.64 4.61
C PHE A 65 -11.29 -0.41 3.87
N VAL A 66 -11.07 -1.70 4.11
CA VAL A 66 -11.83 -2.80 3.49
C VAL A 66 -13.32 -2.70 3.81
N THR A 67 -13.66 -2.39 5.05
CA THR A 67 -15.07 -2.18 5.46
C THR A 67 -15.71 -1.05 4.66
N LYS A 68 -14.99 0.05 4.45
CA LYS A 68 -15.50 1.17 3.64
C LYS A 68 -15.62 0.83 2.16
N CYS A 69 -14.73 0.01 1.61
CA CYS A 69 -14.89 -0.50 0.25
C CYS A 69 -16.18 -1.33 0.10
N ASP A 70 -16.45 -2.20 1.07
CA ASP A 70 -17.66 -3.03 1.05
C ASP A 70 -18.95 -2.21 1.19
N GLU A 71 -18.97 -1.22 2.09
CA GLU A 71 -20.13 -0.36 2.33
C GLU A 71 -20.41 0.62 1.17
N ALA A 72 -19.38 1.02 0.43
CA ALA A 72 -19.50 2.09 -0.57
C ALA A 72 -20.13 1.62 -1.89
N TYR A 73 -20.11 0.32 -2.19
CA TYR A 73 -20.54 -0.19 -3.49
C TYR A 73 -21.07 -1.62 -3.40
N SER A 74 -22.24 -1.86 -4.01
CA SER A 74 -22.77 -3.21 -4.23
C SER A 74 -22.27 -3.75 -5.56
N ILE A 75 -21.50 -4.84 -5.52
CA ILE A 75 -20.96 -5.50 -6.71
C ILE A 75 -22.07 -6.16 -7.55
N SER A 76 -21.81 -6.37 -8.84
CA SER A 76 -22.75 -7.08 -9.70
C SER A 76 -22.73 -8.59 -9.45
N GLU A 77 -23.63 -9.33 -10.11
CA GLU A 77 -23.64 -10.80 -10.11
C GLU A 77 -22.37 -11.43 -10.73
N TYR A 78 -21.54 -10.64 -11.40
CA TYR A 78 -20.28 -11.08 -12.00
C TYR A 78 -19.11 -10.55 -11.18
N ALA A 79 -18.52 -11.41 -10.36
CA ALA A 79 -17.34 -11.09 -9.56
C ALA A 79 -16.26 -12.17 -9.68
N THR A 80 -15.02 -11.76 -9.51
CA THR A 80 -13.86 -12.64 -9.52
C THR A 80 -13.12 -12.56 -8.19
N ILE A 81 -12.60 -13.70 -7.75
CA ILE A 81 -11.68 -13.79 -6.61
C ILE A 81 -10.34 -14.23 -7.16
N ASP A 82 -9.31 -13.42 -6.96
CA ASP A 82 -7.96 -13.73 -7.44
C ASP A 82 -6.90 -13.13 -6.51
N GLU A 83 -5.64 -13.52 -6.69
CA GLU A 83 -4.51 -12.96 -5.96
C GLU A 83 -3.85 -11.76 -6.65
N MET A 84 -3.71 -10.69 -5.86
CA MET A 84 -2.86 -9.54 -6.13
C MET A 84 -1.52 -9.71 -5.39
N LEU A 85 -0.43 -9.24 -6.01
CA LEU A 85 0.90 -9.28 -5.42
C LEU A 85 1.53 -7.89 -5.40
N GLU A 86 1.55 -7.29 -4.21
CA GLU A 86 2.17 -5.99 -3.99
C GLU A 86 3.69 -6.14 -3.87
N ALA A 87 4.41 -5.60 -4.84
CA ALA A 87 5.86 -5.75 -4.95
C ALA A 87 6.56 -5.19 -3.69
N PHE A 88 7.24 -6.06 -2.96
CA PHE A 88 7.93 -5.67 -1.73
C PHE A 88 9.15 -6.56 -1.46
N ARG A 89 10.32 -5.93 -1.35
CA ARG A 89 11.61 -6.63 -1.09
C ARG A 89 12.14 -6.45 0.32
N GLY A 90 11.51 -5.61 1.15
CA GLY A 90 11.91 -5.44 2.54
C GLY A 90 11.68 -6.69 3.40
N ARG A 91 12.14 -6.65 4.65
CA ARG A 91 11.91 -7.72 5.63
C ARG A 91 10.46 -7.69 6.11
N CYS A 92 9.67 -8.66 5.66
CA CYS A 92 8.29 -8.86 6.09
C CYS A 92 8.03 -10.36 6.26
N LYS A 93 7.39 -10.76 7.37
CA LYS A 93 7.18 -12.17 7.74
C LYS A 93 6.24 -12.92 6.78
N PHE A 94 5.33 -12.20 6.13
CA PHE A 94 4.31 -12.74 5.23
C PHE A 94 4.58 -12.38 3.76
N ARG A 95 5.84 -12.04 3.44
CA ARG A 95 6.28 -11.88 2.06
C ARG A 95 6.33 -13.25 1.39
N VAL A 96 5.78 -13.35 0.18
CA VAL A 96 5.79 -14.57 -0.63
C VAL A 96 6.65 -14.41 -1.87
N TYR A 97 7.05 -15.54 -2.45
CA TYR A 97 7.69 -15.61 -3.76
C TYR A 97 6.75 -16.30 -4.76
N ILE A 98 6.47 -15.64 -5.89
CA ILE A 98 5.63 -16.17 -6.96
C ILE A 98 6.41 -16.05 -8.28
N PRO A 99 7.01 -17.15 -8.81
CA PRO A 99 7.92 -17.10 -9.94
C PRO A 99 7.33 -16.48 -11.21
N ASN A 100 6.03 -16.68 -11.42
CA ASN A 100 5.33 -16.35 -12.66
C ASN A 100 4.74 -14.92 -12.66
N LYS A 101 4.81 -14.18 -11.55
CA LYS A 101 4.35 -12.78 -11.50
C LYS A 101 5.52 -11.84 -11.87
N PRO A 102 5.26 -10.68 -12.51
CA PRO A 102 6.31 -9.73 -12.93
C PRO A 102 7.22 -9.29 -11.78
N ALA A 103 6.63 -8.95 -10.64
CA ALA A 103 7.34 -8.82 -9.37
C ALA A 103 7.34 -10.18 -8.68
N LYS A 104 8.51 -10.84 -8.58
CA LYS A 104 8.55 -12.18 -8.00
C LYS A 104 8.40 -12.24 -6.48
N TYR A 105 8.66 -11.13 -5.78
CA TYR A 105 8.59 -11.05 -4.31
C TYR A 105 7.64 -9.93 -3.89
N GLY A 106 6.73 -10.24 -2.96
CA GLY A 106 5.75 -9.27 -2.52
C GLY A 106 4.85 -9.73 -1.38
N VAL A 107 3.91 -8.87 -1.00
CA VAL A 107 2.81 -9.18 -0.10
C VAL A 107 1.64 -9.65 -0.97
N LYS A 108 1.20 -10.89 -0.77
CA LYS A 108 0.05 -11.45 -1.48
C LYS A 108 -1.23 -11.05 -0.76
N VAL A 109 -2.19 -10.53 -1.51
CA VAL A 109 -3.54 -10.13 -1.06
C VAL A 109 -4.55 -10.86 -1.95
N TYR A 110 -5.61 -11.40 -1.37
CA TYR A 110 -6.71 -11.98 -2.14
C TYR A 110 -7.82 -10.95 -2.23
N ALA A 111 -8.31 -10.64 -3.42
CA ALA A 111 -9.30 -9.60 -3.61
C ALA A 111 -10.57 -10.14 -4.29
N LEU A 112 -11.73 -9.63 -3.87
CA LEU A 112 -13.01 -9.80 -4.56
C LEU A 112 -13.27 -8.55 -5.40
N VAL A 113 -13.33 -8.73 -6.72
CA VAL A 113 -13.44 -7.63 -7.68
C VAL A 113 -14.66 -7.83 -8.58
N ASP A 114 -15.44 -6.77 -8.76
CA ASP A 114 -16.55 -6.74 -9.71
C ASP A 114 -16.02 -6.75 -11.15
N ALA A 115 -16.49 -7.69 -11.98
CA ALA A 115 -15.99 -7.87 -13.34
C ALA A 115 -16.45 -6.77 -14.30
N ARG A 116 -17.51 -6.03 -13.95
CA ARG A 116 -18.08 -4.96 -14.80
C ARG A 116 -17.41 -3.61 -14.57
N THR A 117 -17.14 -3.27 -13.31
CA THR A 117 -16.59 -1.96 -12.92
C THR A 117 -15.14 -2.01 -12.47
N PHE A 118 -14.59 -3.21 -12.28
CA PHE A 118 -13.27 -3.44 -11.70
C PHE A 118 -13.15 -2.94 -10.25
N TYR A 119 -14.29 -2.75 -9.57
CA TYR A 119 -14.33 -2.30 -8.18
C TYR A 119 -13.92 -3.42 -7.23
N THR A 120 -13.00 -3.14 -6.31
CA THR A 120 -12.57 -4.09 -5.27
C THR A 120 -13.41 -3.90 -4.01
N SER A 121 -14.25 -4.88 -3.68
CA SER A 121 -15.15 -4.84 -2.51
C SER A 121 -14.53 -5.46 -1.26
N LYS A 122 -13.76 -6.55 -1.41
CA LYS A 122 -13.07 -7.25 -0.29
C LYS A 122 -11.60 -7.50 -0.62
N MET A 123 -10.76 -7.55 0.42
CA MET A 123 -9.32 -7.83 0.38
C MET A 123 -8.88 -8.66 1.59
#